data_AF-A0A4Q5TK78-F1
#
_entry.id   AF-A0A4Q5TK78-F1
#
_cell.length_a   1.000
_cell.length_b   1.000
_cell.length_c   1.000
_cell.angle_alpha   90.00
_cell.angle_beta   90.00
_cell.angle_gamma   90.00
#
_symmetry.space_group_name_H-M   'P 1'
#
loop_
_entity.id
_entity.type
_entity.pdbx_description
1 polymer ?
#
loop_
_entity_poly.entity_id
_entity_poly.type
_entity_poly.pdbx_seq_one_letter_code
_entity_poly.pdbx_strand_id
1 'polypeptide(L)'
;MFKYGIRLNTDLVMDLQCDYLPFDVNGNGQFDLLPWNYFPVMESKSNHPINKNLGFVSGRFVNSIDTVEAEGIKKTILLSSSANARRIASPALISGKENVTAPEDEKYKTPNIPVAVLLEGKFTSLFANRATQAMRDSLAAYGGVFQPQNINENKMIIVGDGDIVLNSVVKGSQPIPMGLNPYTYGTQREFPFANKDFMQNCMDYLVNEGGLSEAKSKDYIARLLDTKKV
;
A
#
# COMPACT_ATOMS: atom_id res chain seq x y z
N MET A 1 -2.81 13.26 10.67
CA MET A 1 -3.37 12.44 9.58
C MET A 1 -4.89 12.48 9.53
N PHE A 2 -5.59 12.40 10.67
CA PHE A 2 -7.05 12.50 10.72
C PHE A 2 -7.64 13.77 10.06
N LYS A 3 -6.96 14.91 10.16
CA LYS A 3 -7.33 16.15 9.45
C LYS A 3 -7.44 16.00 7.92
N TYR A 4 -6.75 15.02 7.34
CA TYR A 4 -6.78 14.73 5.91
C TYR A 4 -7.71 13.57 5.57
N GLY A 5 -8.49 13.12 6.55
CA GLY A 5 -9.45 12.04 6.41
C GLY A 5 -8.84 10.65 6.33
N ILE A 6 -7.66 10.44 6.94
CA ILE A 6 -7.00 9.13 7.02
C ILE A 6 -6.73 8.74 8.47
N ARG A 7 -7.09 7.51 8.80
CA ARG A 7 -6.78 6.83 10.06
C ARG A 7 -5.99 5.56 9.76
N LEU A 8 -4.72 5.56 10.13
CA LEU A 8 -3.92 4.34 10.20
C LEU A 8 -4.27 3.62 11.51
N ASN A 9 -4.72 2.38 11.44
CA ASN A 9 -5.12 1.60 12.61
C ASN A 9 -3.93 0.88 13.23
N THR A 10 -3.98 0.68 14.54
CA THR A 10 -3.02 -0.14 15.27
C THR A 10 -3.51 -1.60 15.29
N ASP A 11 -3.50 -2.23 14.12
CA ASP A 11 -3.97 -3.60 13.90
C ASP A 11 -3.06 -4.33 12.91
N LEU A 12 -3.25 -5.64 12.74
CA LEU A 12 -2.61 -6.42 11.70
C LEU A 12 -3.69 -6.94 10.75
N VAL A 13 -3.48 -6.72 9.47
CA VAL A 13 -4.26 -7.35 8.40
C VAL A 13 -3.74 -8.76 8.19
N MET A 14 -4.63 -9.74 8.33
CA MET A 14 -4.37 -11.12 7.95
C MET A 14 -5.26 -11.50 6.77
N ASP A 15 -4.70 -12.27 5.85
CA ASP A 15 -5.37 -12.67 4.61
C ASP A 15 -5.10 -14.14 4.30
N LEU A 16 -6.10 -14.85 3.78
CA LEU A 16 -5.89 -16.21 3.25
C LEU A 16 -5.08 -16.16 1.94
N GLN A 17 -5.17 -15.06 1.20
CA GLN A 17 -4.28 -14.75 0.08
C GLN A 17 -2.99 -14.14 0.62
N CYS A 18 -2.01 -15.00 0.88
CA CYS A 18 -0.75 -14.60 1.51
C CYS A 18 0.45 -15.31 0.89
N ASP A 19 1.63 -14.80 1.23
CA ASP A 19 2.90 -15.41 0.88
C ASP A 19 3.30 -16.52 1.88
N TYR A 20 4.45 -17.15 1.69
CA TYR A 20 4.89 -18.33 2.43
C TYR A 20 6.04 -18.03 3.39
N LEU A 21 6.13 -18.82 4.47
CA LEU A 21 7.22 -18.80 5.43
C LEU A 21 7.62 -20.24 5.78
N PRO A 22 8.92 -20.53 6.05
CA PRO A 22 9.37 -21.86 6.41
C PRO A 22 9.04 -22.20 7.87
N PHE A 23 8.39 -23.34 8.10
CA PHE A 23 8.06 -23.87 9.43
C PHE A 23 8.65 -25.27 9.62
N ASP A 24 9.18 -25.53 10.82
CA ASP A 24 9.53 -26.88 11.24
C ASP A 24 8.27 -27.58 11.77
N VAL A 25 7.63 -28.35 10.90
CA VAL A 25 6.34 -29.01 11.20
C VAL A 25 6.54 -30.25 12.08
N ASN A 26 7.68 -30.93 11.94
CA ASN A 26 7.94 -32.22 12.58
C ASN A 26 8.89 -32.13 13.79
N GLY A 27 9.41 -30.94 14.10
CA GLY A 27 10.39 -30.72 15.16
C GLY A 27 11.72 -31.41 14.91
N ASN A 28 12.00 -31.77 13.66
CA ASN A 28 13.17 -32.54 13.25
C ASN A 28 14.17 -31.68 12.44
N GLY A 29 13.94 -30.36 12.36
CA GLY A 29 14.76 -29.42 11.60
C GLY A 29 14.49 -29.44 10.09
N GLN A 30 13.47 -30.17 9.62
CA GLN A 30 13.00 -30.09 8.23
C GLN A 30 11.95 -28.99 8.12
N PHE A 31 12.20 -28.03 7.26
CA PHE A 31 11.33 -26.88 7.06
C PHE A 31 10.45 -27.06 5.83
N ASP A 32 9.14 -26.92 6.02
CA ASP A 32 8.16 -26.85 4.95
C ASP A 32 7.66 -25.40 4.79
N LEU A 33 7.42 -24.99 3.54
CA LEU A 33 6.83 -23.69 3.25
C LEU A 33 5.32 -23.75 3.44
N LEU A 34 4.81 -23.05 4.44
CA LEU A 34 3.38 -22.92 4.69
C LEU A 34 2.92 -21.49 4.40
N PRO A 35 1.67 -21.28 3.95
CA PRO A 35 1.09 -19.95 3.84
C PRO A 35 1.23 -19.22 5.18
N TRP A 36 1.51 -17.93 5.16
CA TRP A 36 1.67 -17.11 6.35
C TRP A 36 0.73 -15.92 6.28
N ASN A 37 -0.44 -16.02 6.92
CA ASN A 37 -1.52 -15.05 6.70
C ASN A 37 -1.17 -13.60 7.08
N TYR A 38 -0.12 -13.38 7.89
CA TYR A 38 0.39 -12.04 8.23
C TYR A 38 1.19 -11.37 7.09
N PHE A 39 1.49 -12.09 6.01
CA PHE A 39 2.12 -11.56 4.79
C PHE A 39 1.08 -11.51 3.66
N PRO A 40 0.08 -10.63 3.76
CA PRO A 40 -0.99 -10.56 2.77
C PRO A 40 -0.42 -10.17 1.40
N VAL A 41 -1.02 -10.74 0.37
CA VAL A 41 -0.74 -10.45 -1.03
C VAL A 41 -1.89 -9.58 -1.55
N MET A 42 -1.62 -8.28 -1.62
CA MET A 42 -2.60 -7.21 -1.84
C MET A 42 -3.00 -7.10 -3.31
N GLU A 43 -4.26 -6.73 -3.52
CA GLU A 43 -4.87 -6.54 -4.83
C GLU A 43 -5.02 -5.06 -5.17
N SER A 44 -4.91 -4.76 -6.47
CA SER A 44 -5.21 -3.46 -7.05
C SER A 44 -6.56 -3.50 -7.75
N LYS A 45 -7.38 -2.47 -7.55
CA LYS A 45 -8.62 -2.27 -8.32
C LYS A 45 -8.38 -1.75 -9.74
N SER A 46 -7.13 -1.51 -10.13
CA SER A 46 -6.75 -0.93 -11.44
C SER A 46 -7.55 0.32 -11.82
N ASN A 47 -7.81 1.18 -10.83
CA ASN A 47 -8.69 2.35 -10.93
C ASN A 47 -7.92 3.68 -11.05
N HIS A 48 -6.59 3.64 -11.04
CA HIS A 48 -5.73 4.81 -11.01
C HIS A 48 -4.45 4.56 -11.81
N PRO A 49 -3.83 5.57 -12.47
CA PRO A 49 -2.53 5.40 -13.13
C PRO A 49 -1.47 4.65 -12.31
N ILE A 50 -1.47 4.84 -11.00
CA ILE A 50 -0.51 4.17 -10.09
C ILE A 50 -0.67 2.65 -10.09
N ASN A 51 -1.92 2.17 -10.16
CA ASN A 51 -2.25 0.78 -9.89
C ASN A 51 -2.91 0.07 -11.09
N LYS A 52 -3.00 0.74 -12.23
CA LYS A 52 -3.50 0.18 -13.49
C LYS A 52 -2.55 -0.91 -13.99
N ASN A 53 -3.10 -2.10 -14.26
CA ASN A 53 -2.34 -3.28 -14.70
C ASN A 53 -1.20 -3.67 -13.72
N LEU A 54 -1.32 -3.27 -12.46
CA LEU A 54 -0.38 -3.65 -11.42
C LEU A 54 -0.68 -5.09 -10.99
N GLY A 55 0.35 -5.92 -10.93
CA GLY A 55 0.25 -7.26 -10.35
C GLY A 55 0.00 -7.22 -8.84
N PHE A 56 0.06 -8.38 -8.21
CA PHE A 56 -0.06 -8.46 -6.75
C PHE A 56 1.11 -7.78 -6.05
N VAL A 57 0.85 -7.13 -4.92
CA VAL A 57 1.86 -6.47 -4.10
C VAL A 57 1.93 -7.18 -2.75
N SER A 58 3.10 -7.67 -2.36
CA SER A 58 3.27 -8.32 -1.06
C SER A 58 3.45 -7.27 0.03
N GLY A 59 2.78 -7.48 1.16
CA GLY A 59 3.03 -6.75 2.40
C GLY A 59 3.47 -7.66 3.53
N ARG A 60 4.04 -7.07 4.58
CA ARG A 60 4.48 -7.77 5.80
C ARG A 60 3.94 -7.06 7.02
N PHE A 61 3.14 -7.75 7.83
CA PHE A 61 2.56 -7.19 9.05
C PHE A 61 1.82 -5.85 8.82
N VAL A 62 1.03 -5.80 7.75
CA VAL A 62 0.39 -4.59 7.23
C VAL A 62 -0.67 -4.07 8.20
N ASN A 63 -0.69 -2.77 8.45
CA ASN A 63 -1.77 -2.09 9.18
C ASN A 63 -2.91 -1.70 8.23
N SER A 64 -4.15 -1.73 8.73
CA SER A 64 -5.29 -1.25 7.96
C SER A 64 -5.42 0.28 7.96
N ILE A 65 -6.01 0.81 6.89
CA ILE A 65 -6.30 2.23 6.73
C ILE A 65 -7.81 2.42 6.58
N ASP A 66 -8.39 3.25 7.44
CA ASP A 66 -9.75 3.74 7.26
C ASP A 66 -9.72 5.17 6.69
N THR A 67 -10.65 5.43 5.77
CA THR A 67 -10.88 6.76 5.19
C THR A 67 -12.09 7.41 5.81
N VAL A 68 -11.99 8.68 6.18
CA VAL A 68 -13.14 9.51 6.58
C VAL A 68 -13.25 10.72 5.66
N GLU A 69 -14.42 11.37 5.66
CA GLU A 69 -14.63 12.58 4.89
C GLU A 69 -13.65 13.69 5.35
N ALA A 70 -13.10 14.40 4.38
CA ALA A 70 -12.32 15.60 4.63
C ALA A 70 -12.53 16.55 3.45
N GLU A 71 -12.98 17.76 3.75
CA GLU A 71 -13.33 18.76 2.76
C GLU A 71 -12.14 19.07 1.84
N GLY A 72 -12.39 19.07 0.52
CA GLY A 72 -11.36 19.37 -0.47
C GLY A 72 -10.27 18.32 -0.64
N ILE A 73 -10.42 17.10 -0.08
CA ILE A 73 -9.45 16.00 -0.20
C ILE A 73 -10.12 14.76 -0.81
N LYS A 74 -9.78 14.49 -2.07
CA LYS A 74 -10.13 13.26 -2.79
C LYS A 74 -9.26 12.11 -2.31
N LYS A 75 -9.87 10.92 -2.17
CA LYS A 75 -9.21 9.70 -1.67
C LYS A 75 -9.40 8.57 -2.66
N THR A 76 -8.30 7.93 -3.04
CA THR A 76 -8.30 6.78 -3.96
C THR A 76 -7.61 5.62 -3.28
N ILE A 77 -8.32 4.52 -3.05
CA ILE A 77 -7.72 3.29 -2.53
C ILE A 77 -6.87 2.67 -3.64
N LEU A 78 -5.57 2.52 -3.37
CA LEU A 78 -4.60 1.98 -4.31
C LEU A 78 -4.43 0.47 -4.17
N LEU A 79 -4.34 -0.01 -2.92
CA LEU A 79 -4.19 -1.42 -2.57
C LEU A 79 -5.17 -1.80 -1.46
N SER A 80 -5.70 -3.01 -1.54
CA SER A 80 -6.52 -3.62 -0.50
C SER A 80 -6.19 -5.11 -0.33
N SER A 81 -6.58 -5.67 0.81
CA SER A 81 -6.61 -7.13 1.00
C SER A 81 -7.57 -7.80 0.01
N SER A 82 -7.51 -9.13 -0.06
CA SER A 82 -8.46 -9.96 -0.79
C SER A 82 -9.87 -9.92 -0.14
N ALA A 83 -10.80 -10.68 -0.71
CA ALA A 83 -12.12 -10.90 -0.13
C ALA A 83 -12.09 -11.67 1.21
N ASN A 84 -11.05 -12.46 1.45
CA ASN A 84 -10.93 -13.38 2.58
C ASN A 84 -9.89 -12.88 3.59
N ALA A 85 -10.14 -11.71 4.17
CA ALA A 85 -9.25 -11.08 5.13
C ALA A 85 -9.90 -10.81 6.49
N ARG A 86 -9.07 -10.53 7.49
CA ARG A 86 -9.47 -10.12 8.85
C ARG A 86 -8.49 -9.11 9.42
N ARG A 87 -8.93 -8.40 10.47
CA ARG A 87 -8.10 -7.48 11.26
C ARG A 87 -7.88 -8.08 12.66
N ILE A 88 -6.68 -7.93 13.21
CA ILE A 88 -6.40 -8.24 14.61
C ILE A 88 -5.86 -6.99 15.29
N ALA A 89 -6.56 -6.51 16.32
CA ALA A 89 -6.14 -5.33 17.07
C ALA A 89 -4.84 -5.59 17.87
N SER A 90 -3.97 -4.58 17.92
CA SER A 90 -2.77 -4.61 18.75
C SER A 90 -3.07 -4.29 20.21
N PRO A 91 -2.35 -4.90 21.19
CA PRO A 91 -1.26 -5.87 21.01
C PRO A 91 -1.77 -7.26 20.61
N ALA A 92 -1.29 -7.75 19.46
CA ALA A 92 -1.64 -9.05 18.92
C ALA A 92 -0.50 -10.04 19.16
N LEU A 93 -0.80 -11.24 19.65
CA LEU A 93 0.17 -12.32 19.71
C LEU A 93 0.31 -12.95 18.31
N ILE A 94 1.44 -12.74 17.66
CA ILE A 94 1.76 -13.41 16.38
C ILE A 94 2.11 -14.86 16.71
N SER A 95 1.33 -15.80 16.18
CA SER A 95 1.52 -17.23 16.44
C SER A 95 1.25 -18.06 15.20
N GLY A 96 2.06 -19.11 15.00
CA GLY A 96 1.77 -20.18 14.04
C GLY A 96 0.41 -20.84 14.25
N LYS A 97 -0.16 -20.79 15.46
CA LYS A 97 -1.49 -21.33 15.76
C LYS A 97 -2.64 -20.53 15.15
N GLU A 98 -2.44 -19.24 14.90
CA GLU A 98 -3.43 -18.40 14.22
C GLU A 98 -3.38 -18.55 12.69
N ASN A 99 -2.38 -19.26 12.19
CA ASN A 99 -2.20 -19.48 10.77
C ASN A 99 -3.24 -20.49 10.26
N VAL A 100 -3.96 -20.09 9.24
CA VAL A 100 -5.03 -20.85 8.60
C VAL A 100 -4.62 -21.16 7.17
N THR A 101 -4.61 -22.45 6.85
CA THR A 101 -4.28 -22.98 5.51
C THR A 101 -5.54 -23.41 4.74
N ALA A 102 -6.72 -23.25 5.34
CA ALA A 102 -7.98 -23.54 4.66
C ALA A 102 -8.30 -22.49 3.59
N PRO A 103 -8.96 -22.87 2.48
CA PRO A 103 -9.37 -21.91 1.43
C PRO A 103 -10.45 -20.93 1.92
N GLU A 104 -11.22 -21.32 2.93
CA GLU A 104 -12.23 -20.49 3.57
C GLU A 104 -12.14 -20.64 5.09
N ASP A 105 -12.43 -19.55 5.80
CA ASP A 105 -12.47 -19.51 7.26
C ASP A 105 -13.50 -18.49 7.74
N GLU A 106 -14.23 -18.82 8.80
CA GLU A 106 -15.30 -17.97 9.35
C GLU A 106 -14.80 -16.66 9.95
N LYS A 107 -13.52 -16.59 10.35
CA LYS A 107 -12.89 -15.38 10.89
C LYS A 107 -12.45 -14.42 9.78
N TYR A 108 -12.28 -14.88 8.54
CA TYR A 108 -11.76 -14.12 7.40
C TYR A 108 -12.90 -13.58 6.52
N LYS A 109 -13.75 -12.75 7.11
CA LYS A 109 -14.98 -12.22 6.47
C LYS A 109 -14.98 -10.70 6.26
N THR A 110 -13.81 -10.06 6.32
CA THR A 110 -13.65 -8.62 6.10
C THR A 110 -12.98 -8.38 4.74
N PRO A 111 -13.74 -8.23 3.65
CA PRO A 111 -13.18 -8.10 2.32
C PRO A 111 -12.58 -6.71 2.09
N ASN A 112 -11.60 -6.62 1.17
CA ASN A 112 -11.08 -5.37 0.62
C ASN A 112 -10.62 -4.35 1.68
N ILE A 113 -9.94 -4.79 2.73
CA ILE A 113 -9.39 -3.91 3.76
C ILE A 113 -8.37 -2.97 3.09
N PRO A 114 -8.56 -1.64 3.11
CA PRO A 114 -7.61 -0.73 2.49
C PRO A 114 -6.29 -0.69 3.25
N VAL A 115 -5.19 -0.65 2.50
CA VAL A 115 -3.81 -0.68 3.04
C VAL A 115 -2.89 0.32 2.37
N ALA A 116 -3.26 0.83 1.18
CA ALA A 116 -2.62 2.00 0.58
C ALA A 116 -3.67 2.96 0.00
N VAL A 117 -3.54 4.26 0.28
CA VAL A 117 -4.48 5.30 -0.14
C VAL A 117 -3.74 6.53 -0.66
N LEU A 118 -4.15 7.00 -1.84
CA LEU A 118 -3.76 8.29 -2.41
C LEU A 118 -4.73 9.38 -1.96
N LEU A 119 -4.19 10.51 -1.53
CA LEU A 119 -4.88 11.74 -1.16
C LEU A 119 -4.50 12.84 -2.14
N GLU A 120 -5.49 13.56 -2.65
CA GLU A 120 -5.29 14.67 -3.58
C GLU A 120 -6.15 15.86 -3.16
N GLY A 121 -5.55 17.06 -3.14
CA GLY A 121 -6.27 18.28 -2.82
C GLY A 121 -5.41 19.30 -2.08
N LYS A 122 -6.04 20.20 -1.35
CA LYS A 122 -5.35 21.22 -0.53
C LYS A 122 -5.26 20.76 0.91
N PHE A 123 -4.03 20.67 1.43
CA PHE A 123 -3.80 20.24 2.80
C PHE A 123 -3.59 21.44 3.71
N THR A 124 -4.28 21.43 4.85
CA THR A 124 -4.05 22.40 5.92
C THR A 124 -2.74 22.08 6.64
N SER A 125 -1.88 23.08 6.84
CA SER A 125 -0.63 22.93 7.58
C SER A 125 -0.88 22.43 9.01
N LEU A 126 0.01 21.54 9.48
CA LEU A 126 0.03 21.11 10.88
C LEU A 126 0.15 22.30 11.85
N PHE A 127 0.84 23.36 11.40
CA PHE A 127 1.10 24.55 12.18
C PHE A 127 0.02 25.64 12.04
N ALA A 128 -1.01 25.45 11.21
CA ALA A 128 -2.03 26.47 10.94
C ALA A 128 -2.64 27.06 12.22
N ASN A 129 -2.86 26.22 13.24
CA ASN A 129 -3.42 26.63 14.53
C ASN A 129 -2.37 26.61 15.66
N ARG A 130 -1.07 26.52 15.34
CA ARG A 130 0.02 26.44 16.32
C ARG A 130 1.08 27.52 16.13
N ALA A 131 1.15 28.16 14.97
CA ALA A 131 2.11 29.22 14.70
C ALA A 131 1.72 30.50 15.48
N THR A 132 2.56 30.87 16.45
CA THR A 132 2.39 32.12 17.21
C THR A 132 2.82 33.32 16.37
N GLN A 133 2.43 34.54 16.80
CA GLN A 133 2.86 35.77 16.13
C GLN A 133 4.38 35.87 16.08
N ALA A 134 5.08 35.61 17.20
CA ALA A 134 6.54 35.63 17.26
C ALA A 134 7.21 34.64 16.28
N MET A 135 6.63 33.44 16.08
CA MET A 135 7.13 32.48 15.09
C MET A 135 6.95 32.99 13.66
N ARG A 136 5.82 33.65 13.37
CA ARG A 136 5.55 34.23 12.05
C ARG A 136 6.45 35.43 11.78
N ASP A 137 6.65 36.29 12.76
CA ASP A 137 7.54 37.45 12.67
C ASP A 137 9.00 37.01 12.48
N SER A 138 9.43 35.97 13.20
CA SER A 138 10.75 35.36 13.00
C SER A 138 10.90 34.79 11.58
N LEU A 139 9.90 34.05 11.07
CA LEU A 139 9.93 33.52 9.71
C LEU A 139 10.00 34.65 8.66
N ALA A 140 9.24 35.73 8.88
CA ALA A 140 9.23 36.91 8.02
C ALA A 140 10.59 37.64 8.02
N ALA A 141 11.27 37.69 9.16
CA ALA A 141 12.62 38.27 9.26
C ALA A 141 13.67 37.54 8.37
N TYR A 142 13.44 36.27 8.06
CA TYR A 142 14.25 35.48 7.12
C TYR A 142 13.66 35.44 5.70
N GLY A 143 12.66 36.27 5.39
CA GLY A 143 12.01 36.34 4.07
C GLY A 143 10.99 35.24 3.79
N GLY A 144 10.61 34.44 4.79
CA GLY A 144 9.60 33.39 4.65
C GLY A 144 8.18 33.91 4.92
N VAL A 145 7.19 33.34 4.23
CA VAL A 145 5.77 33.58 4.50
C VAL A 145 5.14 32.30 5.04
N PHE A 146 4.48 32.38 6.19
CA PHE A 146 3.78 31.24 6.75
C PHE A 146 2.57 30.86 5.87
N GLN A 147 2.55 29.62 5.39
CA GLN A 147 1.45 29.08 4.60
C GLN A 147 0.56 28.21 5.49
N PRO A 148 -0.68 28.65 5.83
CA PRO A 148 -1.60 27.86 6.64
C PRO A 148 -2.18 26.66 5.87
N GLN A 149 -2.07 26.66 4.54
CA GLN A 149 -2.47 25.57 3.65
C GLN A 149 -1.63 25.61 2.37
N ASN A 150 -1.66 24.53 1.59
CA ASN A 150 -1.07 24.51 0.26
C ASN A 150 -1.68 25.59 -0.66
N ILE A 151 -0.84 26.28 -1.41
CA ILE A 151 -1.26 27.26 -2.42
C ILE A 151 -1.96 26.53 -3.58
N ASN A 152 -1.28 25.52 -4.13
CA ASN A 152 -1.76 24.63 -5.18
C ASN A 152 -2.26 23.30 -4.61
N GLU A 153 -2.99 22.54 -5.42
CA GLU A 153 -3.29 21.15 -5.07
C GLU A 153 -1.99 20.34 -4.93
N ASN A 154 -2.02 19.37 -4.03
CA ASN A 154 -0.89 18.51 -3.73
C ASN A 154 -1.38 17.07 -3.57
N LYS A 155 -0.44 16.13 -3.51
CA LYS A 155 -0.69 14.69 -3.48
C LYS A 155 0.07 14.06 -2.31
N MET A 156 -0.55 13.10 -1.64
CA MET A 156 0.09 12.29 -0.59
C MET A 156 -0.34 10.84 -0.74
N ILE A 157 0.59 9.89 -0.62
CA ILE A 157 0.30 8.47 -0.60
C ILE A 157 0.62 7.94 0.80
N ILE A 158 -0.35 7.27 1.41
CA ILE A 158 -0.19 6.63 2.72
C ILE A 158 -0.25 5.13 2.52
N VAL A 159 0.72 4.40 3.05
CA VAL A 159 0.80 2.93 3.01
C VAL A 159 0.94 2.41 4.44
N GLY A 160 0.19 1.37 4.78
CA GLY A 160 0.17 0.77 6.11
C GLY A 160 1.31 -0.21 6.40
N ASP A 161 2.31 -0.28 5.51
CA ASP A 161 3.46 -1.18 5.61
C ASP A 161 4.75 -0.41 5.25
N GLY A 162 5.73 -0.44 6.16
CA GLY A 162 7.03 0.17 5.96
C GLY A 162 8.02 -0.69 5.17
N ASP A 163 7.80 -2.00 5.12
CA ASP A 163 8.68 -2.96 4.46
C ASP A 163 8.38 -3.11 2.96
N ILE A 164 7.25 -2.57 2.49
CA ILE A 164 6.78 -2.67 1.10
C ILE A 164 7.78 -2.11 0.08
N VAL A 165 8.63 -1.17 0.50
CA VAL A 165 9.64 -0.48 -0.32
C VAL A 165 11.05 -1.04 -0.17
N LEU A 166 11.23 -2.11 0.61
CA LEU A 166 12.55 -2.65 0.93
C LEU A 166 12.96 -3.79 -0.01
N ASN A 167 14.24 -3.81 -0.36
CA ASN A 167 14.89 -5.00 -0.92
C ASN A 167 15.27 -5.94 0.22
N SER A 168 14.91 -7.22 0.06
CA SER A 168 15.35 -8.26 0.99
C SER A 168 16.76 -8.73 0.64
N VAL A 169 17.40 -9.43 1.57
CA VAL A 169 18.76 -9.97 1.41
C VAL A 169 18.72 -11.46 1.72
N VAL A 170 19.30 -12.28 0.84
CA VAL A 170 19.41 -13.73 1.04
C VAL A 170 20.74 -14.10 1.71
N LYS A 171 20.89 -15.37 2.10
CA LYS A 171 22.13 -15.89 2.71
C LYS A 171 23.34 -15.53 1.82
N GLY A 172 24.37 -14.94 2.44
CA GLY A 172 25.55 -14.43 1.72
C GLY A 172 25.49 -12.95 1.33
N SER A 173 24.57 -12.18 1.94
CA SER A 173 24.45 -10.73 1.78
C SER A 173 24.12 -10.26 0.35
N GLN A 174 23.51 -11.13 -0.45
CA GLN A 174 23.08 -10.78 -1.81
C GLN A 174 21.69 -10.12 -1.76
N PRO A 175 21.55 -8.87 -2.22
CA PRO A 175 20.25 -8.24 -2.31
C PRO A 175 19.42 -8.89 -3.43
N ILE A 176 18.15 -9.14 -3.16
CA ILE A 176 17.19 -9.62 -4.17
C ILE A 176 16.26 -8.48 -4.60
N PRO A 177 15.68 -8.54 -5.81
CA PRO A 177 14.67 -7.60 -6.26
C PRO A 177 13.55 -7.35 -5.24
N MET A 178 13.09 -6.10 -5.17
CA MET A 178 11.95 -5.71 -4.33
C MET A 178 10.70 -6.50 -4.73
N GLY A 179 9.93 -6.96 -3.75
CA GLY A 179 8.79 -7.83 -4.00
C GLY A 179 9.16 -9.31 -4.15
N LEU A 180 10.40 -9.71 -3.83
CA LEU A 180 10.73 -11.12 -3.63
C LEU A 180 10.84 -11.45 -2.15
N ASN A 181 10.41 -12.66 -1.82
CA ASN A 181 10.51 -13.18 -0.48
C ASN A 181 11.82 -13.98 -0.32
N PRO A 182 12.71 -13.59 0.62
CA PRO A 182 14.01 -14.24 0.79
C PRO A 182 13.91 -15.72 1.21
N TYR A 183 12.76 -16.16 1.73
CA TYR A 183 12.55 -17.55 2.12
C TYR A 183 12.06 -18.45 0.99
N THR A 184 11.38 -17.88 -0.01
CA THR A 184 10.91 -18.63 -1.18
C THR A 184 11.82 -18.47 -2.39
N TYR A 185 12.79 -17.55 -2.32
CA TYR A 185 13.77 -17.30 -3.38
C TYR A 185 14.54 -18.57 -3.76
N GLY A 186 14.57 -18.88 -5.06
CA GLY A 186 15.19 -20.09 -5.60
C GLY A 186 14.39 -21.38 -5.39
N THR A 187 13.14 -21.29 -4.92
CA THR A 187 12.24 -22.45 -4.73
C THR A 187 11.09 -22.44 -5.73
N GLN A 188 10.30 -23.51 -5.75
CA GLN A 188 9.09 -23.60 -6.59
C GLN A 188 7.98 -22.61 -6.19
N ARG A 189 8.10 -21.97 -5.01
CA ARG A 189 7.15 -20.98 -4.48
C ARG A 189 7.61 -19.53 -4.68
N GLU A 190 8.71 -19.32 -5.42
CA GLU A 190 9.15 -17.98 -5.77
C GLU A 190 8.07 -17.27 -6.61
N PHE A 191 7.69 -16.05 -6.20
CA PHE A 191 6.75 -15.22 -6.93
C PHE A 191 7.25 -13.78 -7.00
N PRO A 192 7.42 -13.19 -8.20
CA PRO A 192 7.83 -11.80 -8.35
C PRO A 192 6.65 -10.85 -8.13
N PHE A 193 6.48 -10.37 -6.89
CA PHE A 193 5.45 -9.36 -6.59
C PHE A 193 5.79 -8.00 -7.19
N ALA A 194 4.76 -7.24 -7.55
CA ALA A 194 4.85 -5.95 -8.24
C ALA A 194 5.19 -4.77 -7.31
N ASN A 195 5.82 -5.01 -6.15
CA ASN A 195 6.22 -3.97 -5.19
C ASN A 195 7.09 -2.88 -5.83
N LYS A 196 8.05 -3.30 -6.67
CA LYS A 196 8.92 -2.37 -7.39
C LYS A 196 8.11 -1.45 -8.32
N ASP A 197 7.22 -2.04 -9.12
CA ASP A 197 6.41 -1.29 -10.08
C ASP A 197 5.43 -0.37 -9.36
N PHE A 198 4.83 -0.83 -8.26
CA PHE A 198 3.98 0.00 -7.41
C PHE A 198 4.72 1.23 -6.89
N MET A 199 5.92 1.03 -6.35
CA MET A 199 6.74 2.12 -5.82
C MET A 199 7.17 3.10 -6.91
N GLN A 200 7.61 2.60 -8.07
CA GLN A 200 7.97 3.43 -9.22
C GLN A 200 6.77 4.25 -9.70
N ASN A 201 5.60 3.61 -9.84
CA ASN A 201 4.38 4.29 -10.24
C ASN A 201 3.95 5.36 -9.21
N CYS A 202 4.12 5.10 -7.92
CA CYS A 202 3.87 6.08 -6.86
C CYS A 202 4.79 7.29 -6.98
N MET A 203 6.09 7.06 -7.15
CA MET A 203 7.09 8.12 -7.30
C MET A 203 6.86 8.96 -8.56
N ASP A 204 6.62 8.28 -9.69
CA ASP A 204 6.29 8.93 -10.95
C ASP A 204 5.04 9.81 -10.81
N TYR A 205 4.02 9.35 -10.07
CA TYR A 205 2.80 10.13 -9.87
C TYR A 205 2.99 11.34 -8.94
N LEU A 206 3.84 11.21 -7.92
CA LEU A 206 4.08 12.28 -6.94
C LEU A 206 5.01 13.38 -7.46
N VAL A 207 5.95 13.03 -8.33
CA VAL A 207 6.98 13.96 -8.83
C VAL A 207 6.59 14.61 -10.16
N ASN A 208 5.78 13.94 -10.98
CA ASN A 208 5.51 14.40 -12.34
C ASN A 208 4.41 15.46 -12.39
N GLU A 209 4.82 16.73 -12.51
CA GLU A 209 3.92 17.89 -12.65
C GLU A 209 3.24 17.97 -14.04
N GLY A 210 3.70 17.19 -15.03
CA GLY A 210 3.28 17.31 -16.44
C GLY A 210 2.12 16.43 -16.90
N GLY A 211 1.45 15.68 -16.00
CA GLY A 211 0.27 14.86 -16.35
C GLY A 211 0.54 13.64 -17.25
N LEU A 212 1.81 13.31 -17.56
CA LEU A 212 2.19 12.15 -18.38
C LEU A 212 1.70 10.82 -17.79
N SER A 213 1.61 10.72 -16.46
CA SER A 213 1.03 9.56 -15.78
C SER A 213 -0.47 9.40 -16.06
N GLU A 214 -1.21 10.50 -16.28
CA GLU A 214 -2.62 10.48 -16.66
C GLU A 214 -2.83 10.07 -18.12
N ALA A 215 -1.82 10.27 -18.99
CA ALA A 215 -1.87 9.78 -20.36
C ALA A 215 -1.82 8.24 -20.42
N LYS A 216 -1.14 7.57 -19.48
CA LYS A 216 -1.11 6.10 -19.37
C LYS A 216 -2.46 5.49 -18.97
N SER A 217 -3.35 6.24 -18.30
CA SER A 217 -4.66 5.72 -17.88
C SER A 217 -5.73 5.76 -18.95
N LYS A 218 -5.56 6.56 -20.02
CA LYS A 218 -6.48 6.56 -21.17
C LYS A 218 -6.32 5.28 -21.97
N ASP A 219 -7.23 4.34 -21.79
CA ASP A 219 -7.41 3.25 -22.76
C ASP A 219 -7.86 3.86 -24.09
N TYR A 220 -7.03 3.73 -25.11
CA TYR A 220 -7.49 3.89 -26.48
C TYR A 220 -8.46 2.74 -26.74
N ILE A 221 -9.75 2.99 -26.55
CA ILE A 221 -10.79 2.16 -27.16
C ILE A 221 -10.63 2.36 -28.66
N ALA A 222 -9.86 1.50 -29.32
CA ALA A 222 -9.94 1.33 -30.75
C ALA A 222 -11.39 0.93 -31.04
N ARG A 223 -12.22 1.91 -31.43
CA ARG A 223 -13.53 1.61 -31.99
C ARG A 223 -13.25 0.81 -33.26
N LEU A 224 -13.52 -0.49 -33.22
CA LEU A 224 -13.62 -1.31 -34.41
C LEU A 224 -14.57 -0.58 -35.37
N LEU A 225 -14.07 -0.24 -36.56
CA LEU A 225 -14.92 0.26 -37.62
C LEU A 225 -15.95 -0.83 -37.93
N ASP A 226 -17.23 -0.48 -37.85
CA ASP A 226 -18.33 -1.35 -38.22
C ASP A 226 -18.23 -1.66 -39.72
N THR A 227 -17.78 -2.86 -40.06
CA THR A 227 -17.58 -3.32 -41.45
C THR A 227 -18.87 -3.73 -42.15
N LYS A 228 -20.05 -3.34 -41.63
CA LYS A 228 -21.35 -3.55 -42.29
C LYS A 228 -22.10 -2.28 -42.69
N LYS A 229 -21.41 -1.15 -42.84
CA LYS A 229 -21.91 0.00 -43.61
C LYS A 229 -20.83 0.58 -44.53
N VAL A 230 -20.49 -0.16 -45.57
CA VAL A 230 -20.20 0.36 -46.92
C VAL A 230 -20.93 -0.54 -47.90
#